data_AF-M1K638-F1
#
_entry.id   AF-M1K638-F1
#
_cell.length_a   1.000
_cell.length_b   1.000
_cell.length_c   1.000
_cell.angle_alpha   90.00
_cell.angle_beta   90.00
_cell.angle_gamma   90.00
#
_symmetry.space_group_name_H-M   'P 1'
#
loop_
_entity.id
_entity.type
_entity.pdbx_description
1 polymer ?
#
loop_
_entity_poly.entity_id
_entity_poly.type
_entity_poly.pdbx_seq_one_letter_code
_entity_poly.pdbx_strand_id
1 'polypeptide(L)'
;MKTAGRRLSALVSFTFSPTVILLLAVFLFSFFVTKAPPASSLRIREYKAYGKTQVVLFEPSIDLSSQFHFNLKQIFVYVRVLYGGRSDRSEVIWSRIIGWSDAKRLTGVFRSTYDIAGDLTDSPCFELRGCYFPRVGWIRDILFCKTDVRV
;
A
#
# COMPACT_ATOMS: atom_id res chain seq x y z
N MET A 1 -24.69 50.34 -8.33
CA MET A 1 -24.23 49.08 -7.68
C MET A 1 -24.75 47.79 -8.36
N LYS A 2 -25.06 47.75 -9.66
CA LYS A 2 -25.60 46.54 -10.35
C LYS A 2 -24.59 45.79 -11.25
N THR A 3 -23.39 46.33 -11.42
CA THR A 3 -22.39 45.84 -12.39
C THR A 3 -21.37 44.88 -11.78
N ALA A 4 -20.94 45.09 -10.54
CA ALA A 4 -19.97 44.22 -9.87
C ALA A 4 -20.53 42.79 -9.64
N GLY A 5 -21.77 42.67 -9.14
CA GLY A 5 -22.42 41.38 -8.93
C GLY A 5 -22.67 40.60 -10.23
N ARG A 6 -23.05 41.29 -11.32
CA ARG A 6 -23.20 40.66 -12.65
C ARG A 6 -21.86 40.17 -13.22
N ARG A 7 -20.79 40.96 -13.06
CA ARG A 7 -19.43 40.57 -13.50
C ARG A 7 -18.90 39.38 -12.70
N LEU A 8 -19.12 39.35 -11.38
CA LEU A 8 -18.75 38.22 -10.53
C LEU A 8 -19.54 36.96 -10.90
N SER A 9 -20.85 37.07 -11.11
CA SER A 9 -21.69 35.94 -11.54
C SER A 9 -21.24 35.38 -12.90
N ALA A 10 -20.92 36.24 -13.86
CA ALA A 10 -20.38 35.80 -15.14
C ALA A 10 -19.04 35.08 -14.98
N LEU A 11 -18.13 35.62 -14.16
CA LEU A 11 -16.82 35.03 -13.91
C LEU A 11 -16.93 33.66 -13.23
N VAL A 12 -17.81 33.51 -12.24
CA VAL A 12 -18.11 32.23 -11.60
C VAL A 12 -18.66 31.24 -12.63
N SER A 13 -19.64 31.62 -13.45
CA SER A 13 -20.17 30.75 -14.51
C SER A 13 -19.10 30.33 -15.53
N PHE A 14 -18.21 31.24 -15.94
CA PHE A 14 -17.12 30.92 -16.87
C PHE A 14 -16.08 29.97 -16.26
N THR A 15 -15.84 30.07 -14.94
CA THR A 15 -14.90 29.16 -14.24
C THR A 15 -15.53 27.84 -13.82
N PHE A 16 -16.85 27.75 -13.72
CA PHE A 16 -17.55 26.55 -13.27
C PHE A 16 -17.43 25.39 -14.26
N SER A 17 -17.70 25.60 -15.55
CA SER A 17 -17.63 24.51 -16.53
C SER A 17 -16.21 23.93 -16.69
N PRO A 18 -15.13 24.75 -16.81
CA PRO A 18 -13.76 24.23 -16.84
C PRO A 18 -13.35 23.51 -15.56
N THR A 19 -13.75 24.00 -14.38
CA THR A 19 -13.43 23.32 -13.11
C THR A 19 -14.14 21.99 -12.97
N VAL A 20 -15.41 21.89 -13.39
CA VAL A 20 -16.14 20.62 -13.41
C VAL A 20 -15.51 19.63 -14.40
N ILE A 21 -15.13 20.08 -15.60
CA ILE A 21 -14.43 19.24 -16.58
C ILE A 21 -13.08 18.78 -16.04
N LEU A 22 -12.31 19.66 -15.39
CA LEU A 22 -11.04 19.30 -14.76
C LEU A 22 -11.24 18.28 -13.65
N LEU A 23 -12.22 18.46 -12.76
CA LEU A 23 -12.54 17.51 -11.71
C LEU A 23 -12.94 16.14 -12.28
N LEU A 24 -13.74 16.13 -13.35
CA LEU A 24 -14.11 14.90 -14.04
C LEU A 24 -12.89 14.21 -14.67
N ALA A 25 -12.00 14.96 -15.33
CA ALA A 25 -10.78 14.41 -15.91
C ALA A 25 -9.84 13.83 -14.84
N VAL A 26 -9.68 14.52 -13.71
CA VAL A 26 -8.90 14.09 -12.54
C VAL A 26 -9.52 12.82 -11.91
N PHE A 27 -10.85 12.75 -11.83
CA PHE A 27 -11.56 11.56 -11.37
C PHE A 27 -11.34 10.36 -12.31
N LEU A 28 -11.53 10.55 -13.62
CA LEU A 28 -11.32 9.49 -14.62
C LEU A 28 -9.87 9.01 -14.61
N PHE A 29 -8.90 9.93 -14.57
CA PHE A 29 -7.48 9.57 -14.49
C PHE A 29 -7.17 8.75 -13.23
N SER A 30 -7.77 9.10 -12.08
CA SER A 30 -7.61 8.32 -10.85
C SER A 30 -8.15 6.91 -10.94
N PHE A 31 -9.22 6.71 -11.71
CA PHE A 31 -9.92 5.43 -11.79
C PHE A 31 -9.25 4.48 -12.79
N PHE A 32 -8.85 5.01 -13.96
CA PHE A 32 -8.35 4.22 -15.08
C PHE A 32 -6.83 4.04 -15.08
N VAL A 33 -6.06 4.92 -14.45
CA VAL A 33 -4.60 4.79 -14.44
C VAL A 33 -4.17 3.82 -13.34
N THR A 34 -4.15 2.53 -13.67
CA THR A 34 -3.48 1.51 -12.85
C THR A 34 -1.98 1.63 -13.04
N LYS A 35 -1.28 2.09 -12.00
CA LYS A 35 0.18 2.10 -11.98
C LYS A 35 0.72 0.67 -11.82
N ALA A 36 1.85 0.41 -12.46
CA ALA A 36 2.58 -0.83 -12.24
C ALA A 36 2.98 -0.94 -10.75
N PRO A 37 3.04 -2.16 -10.20
CA PRO A 37 3.53 -2.37 -8.84
C PRO A 37 4.92 -1.75 -8.65
N PRO A 38 5.22 -1.21 -7.45
CA PRO A 38 6.52 -0.65 -7.15
C PRO A 38 7.60 -1.74 -7.24
N ALA A 39 8.81 -1.35 -7.66
CA ALA A 39 9.98 -2.22 -7.56
C ALA A 39 10.19 -2.55 -6.07
N SER A 40 10.15 -3.85 -5.76
CA SER A 40 10.20 -4.31 -4.39
C SER A 40 10.95 -5.63 -4.29
N SER A 41 11.68 -5.80 -3.20
CA SER A 41 12.33 -7.05 -2.82
C SER A 41 12.16 -7.29 -1.34
N LEU A 42 11.93 -8.54 -0.97
CA LEU A 42 11.85 -8.96 0.42
C LEU A 42 12.95 -10.00 0.65
N ARG A 43 13.77 -9.79 1.68
CA ARG A 43 14.77 -10.77 2.11
C ARG A 43 14.46 -11.19 3.53
N ILE A 44 14.45 -12.50 3.77
CA ILE A 44 14.31 -13.04 5.13
C ILE A 44 15.71 -13.30 5.66
N ARG A 45 16.06 -12.66 6.77
CA ARG A 45 17.40 -12.80 7.37
C ARG A 45 17.45 -13.96 8.35
N GLU A 46 16.51 -13.98 9.29
CA GLU A 46 16.40 -15.04 10.28
C GLU A 46 14.94 -15.30 10.58
N TYR A 47 14.60 -16.57 10.77
CA TYR A 47 13.37 -16.97 11.42
C TYR A 47 13.75 -17.91 12.57
N LYS A 48 13.35 -17.56 13.80
CA LYS A 48 13.64 -18.35 15.00
C LYS A 48 12.33 -18.66 15.71
N ALA A 49 12.07 -19.94 15.92
CA ALA A 49 10.99 -20.42 16.78
C ALA A 49 11.49 -20.44 18.23
N TYR A 50 10.99 -19.53 19.07
CA TYR A 50 11.23 -19.56 20.50
C TYR A 50 9.99 -20.15 21.19
N GLY A 51 9.93 -21.48 21.27
CA GLY A 51 8.79 -22.17 21.87
C GLY A 51 7.48 -21.94 21.10
N LYS A 52 6.48 -21.29 21.73
CA LYS A 52 5.20 -20.96 21.10
C LYS A 52 5.22 -19.70 20.24
N THR A 53 6.29 -18.90 20.30
CA THR A 53 6.37 -17.60 19.64
C THR A 53 7.47 -17.63 18.60
N GLN A 54 7.13 -17.33 17.34
CA GLN A 54 8.10 -17.27 16.25
C GLN A 54 8.41 -15.82 15.93
N VAL A 55 9.71 -15.52 15.91
CA VAL A 55 10.23 -14.20 15.58
C VAL A 55 10.85 -14.28 14.19
N VAL A 56 10.41 -13.38 13.31
CA VAL A 56 10.95 -13.27 11.94
C VAL A 56 11.64 -11.92 11.80
N LEU A 57 12.89 -11.96 11.35
CA LEU A 57 13.67 -10.79 10.94
C LEU A 57 13.70 -10.74 9.41
N PHE A 58 13.19 -9.66 8.86
CA PHE A 58 13.08 -9.47 7.42
C PHE A 58 13.56 -8.07 7.02
N GLU A 59 14.01 -7.97 5.77
CA GLU A 59 14.54 -6.77 5.17
C GLU A 59 13.77 -6.48 3.87
N PRO A 60 12.69 -5.69 3.95
CA PRO A 60 12.01 -5.18 2.78
C PRO A 60 12.82 -4.00 2.21
N SER A 61 12.92 -3.97 0.89
CA SER A 61 13.40 -2.82 0.13
C SER A 61 12.35 -2.48 -0.91
N ILE A 62 11.63 -1.39 -0.68
CA ILE A 62 10.54 -0.92 -1.54
C ILE A 62 10.54 0.60 -1.63
N ASP A 63 10.33 1.13 -2.84
CA ASP A 63 10.11 2.56 -3.07
C ASP A 63 8.67 2.80 -3.55
N LEU A 64 7.86 3.42 -2.69
CA LEU A 64 6.46 3.74 -2.96
C LEU A 64 6.28 5.14 -3.54
N SER A 65 7.34 5.91 -3.78
CA SER A 65 7.23 7.31 -4.20
C SER A 65 6.41 7.48 -5.47
N SER A 66 6.56 6.55 -6.42
CA SER A 66 5.81 6.53 -7.68
C SER A 66 4.33 6.17 -7.51
N GLN A 67 3.95 5.57 -6.39
CA GLN A 67 2.59 5.10 -6.13
C GLN A 67 1.68 6.20 -5.59
N PHE A 68 2.24 7.19 -4.88
CA PHE A 68 1.45 8.30 -4.34
C PHE A 68 1.08 9.31 -5.43
N HIS A 69 -0.14 9.18 -5.95
CA HIS A 69 -0.80 10.18 -6.80
C HIS A 69 -1.86 10.96 -6.01
N PHE A 70 -2.35 12.06 -6.56
CA PHE A 70 -3.26 13.01 -5.87
C PHE A 70 -4.51 12.40 -5.21
N ASN A 71 -4.98 11.24 -5.67
CA ASN A 71 -6.14 10.54 -5.11
C ASN A 71 -5.76 9.46 -4.09
N LEU A 72 -4.49 9.10 -3.94
CA LEU A 72 -4.05 8.13 -2.94
C LEU A 72 -3.87 8.82 -1.58
N LYS A 73 -4.62 8.38 -0.57
CA LYS A 73 -4.53 8.91 0.80
C LYS A 73 -3.37 8.26 1.55
N GLN A 74 -3.35 6.94 1.58
CA GLN A 74 -2.39 6.14 2.33
C GLN A 74 -2.27 4.73 1.73
N ILE A 75 -1.14 4.09 2.00
CA ILE A 75 -0.92 2.67 1.68
C ILE A 75 -0.68 1.96 3.01
N PHE A 76 -1.46 0.93 3.28
CA PHE A 76 -1.21 -0.01 4.37
C PHE A 76 -0.28 -1.10 3.84
N VAL A 77 0.99 -1.03 4.18
CA VAL A 77 2.00 -2.01 3.79
C VAL A 77 2.08 -3.06 4.88
N TYR A 78 2.07 -4.32 4.51
CA TYR A 78 2.14 -5.41 5.47
C TYR A 78 2.86 -6.61 4.90
N VAL A 79 3.46 -7.39 5.81
CA VAL A 79 4.07 -8.67 5.48
C VAL A 79 3.14 -9.76 5.96
N ARG A 80 2.77 -10.64 5.05
CA ARG A 80 1.93 -11.82 5.30
C ARG A 80 2.80 -13.06 5.16
N VAL A 81 2.66 -13.99 6.10
CA VAL A 81 3.26 -15.31 5.99
C VAL A 81 2.18 -16.31 5.60
N LEU A 82 2.54 -17.24 4.72
CA LEU A 82 1.74 -18.37 4.27
C LEU A 82 2.48 -19.64 4.68
N TYR A 83 1.82 -20.52 5.43
CA TYR A 83 2.42 -21.75 5.96
C TYR A 83 1.52 -22.96 5.66
N GLY A 84 2.11 -24.13 5.42
CA GLY A 84 1.38 -25.37 5.12
C GLY A 84 0.83 -25.49 3.70
N GLY A 85 1.42 -24.79 2.72
CA GLY A 85 1.15 -24.97 1.28
C GLY A 85 -0.26 -24.58 0.79
N ARG A 86 -1.18 -24.16 1.68
CA ARG A 86 -2.52 -23.66 1.35
C ARG A 86 -2.67 -22.20 1.79
N SER A 87 -3.34 -21.41 0.95
CA SER A 87 -3.67 -20.00 1.21
C SER A 87 -4.57 -19.76 2.43
N ASP A 88 -5.19 -20.81 2.96
CA ASP A 88 -6.13 -20.74 4.09
C ASP A 88 -5.44 -20.49 5.44
N ARG A 89 -4.13 -20.75 5.53
CA ARG A 89 -3.33 -20.52 6.73
C ARG A 89 -2.34 -19.40 6.47
N SER A 90 -2.79 -18.20 6.79
CA SER A 90 -1.99 -17.00 6.54
C SER A 90 -2.13 -16.01 7.67
N GLU A 91 -1.02 -15.40 8.06
CA GLU A 91 -1.01 -14.44 9.16
C GLU A 91 -0.22 -13.20 8.76
N VAL A 92 -0.66 -12.03 9.23
CA VAL A 92 0.08 -10.79 9.07
C VAL A 92 1.07 -10.71 10.21
N ILE A 93 2.35 -10.63 9.89
CA ILE A 93 3.45 -10.66 10.89
C ILE A 93 3.98 -9.26 11.20
N TRP A 94 3.73 -8.32 10.30
CA TRP A 94 4.13 -6.93 10.45
C TRP A 94 3.28 -6.04 9.56
N SER A 95 3.06 -4.80 10.00
CA SER A 95 2.39 -3.79 9.19
C SER A 95 2.87 -2.38 9.47
N ARG A 96 2.69 -1.49 8.49
CA ARG A 96 2.92 -0.06 8.60
C ARG A 96 2.01 0.70 7.65
N ILE A 97 1.41 1.77 8.15
CA ILE A 97 0.67 2.73 7.33
C ILE A 97 1.66 3.79 6.86
N ILE A 98 1.65 4.08 5.55
CA ILE A 98 2.44 5.14 4.93
C ILE A 98 1.45 6.13 4.33
N GLY A 99 1.44 7.34 4.87
CA GLY A 99 0.65 8.47 4.40
C GLY A 99 1.43 9.39 3.46
N TRP A 100 0.78 10.47 3.03
CA TRP A 100 1.35 11.44 2.08
C TRP A 100 2.62 12.14 2.59
N SER A 101 2.73 12.42 3.89
CA SER A 101 3.88 13.10 4.50
C SER A 101 5.03 12.17 4.87
N ASP A 102 4.80 10.86 4.91
CA ASP A 102 5.79 9.91 5.46
C ASP A 102 6.91 9.59 4.47
N ALA A 103 8.02 9.02 4.96
CA ALA A 103 9.05 8.48 4.10
C ALA A 103 8.47 7.35 3.21
N LYS A 104 8.65 7.48 1.90
CA LYS A 104 8.10 6.56 0.89
C LYS A 104 9.00 5.37 0.57
N ARG A 105 10.26 5.47 0.97
CA ARG A 105 11.24 4.40 0.89
C ARG A 105 11.23 3.64 2.19
N LEU A 106 11.05 2.33 2.08
CA LEU A 106 11.05 1.44 3.22
C LEU A 106 12.19 0.45 3.01
N THR A 107 13.28 0.71 3.71
CA THR A 107 14.55 -0.03 3.67
C THR A 107 15.06 -0.18 5.10
N GLY A 108 15.44 -1.39 5.49
CA GLY A 108 15.97 -1.67 6.81
C GLY A 108 15.57 -3.05 7.31
N VAL A 109 16.13 -3.46 8.45
CA VAL A 109 15.77 -4.73 9.07
C VAL A 109 14.64 -4.49 10.06
N PHE A 110 13.55 -5.25 9.89
CA PHE A 110 12.38 -5.19 10.75
C PHE A 110 12.17 -6.54 11.44
N ARG A 111 11.61 -6.47 12.64
CA ARG A 111 11.19 -7.62 13.44
C ARG A 111 9.68 -7.78 13.32
N SER A 112 9.20 -9.02 13.26
CA SER A 112 7.79 -9.33 13.39
C SER A 112 7.21 -8.69 14.66
N THR A 113 6.06 -8.05 14.50
CA THR A 113 5.34 -7.36 15.59
C THR A 113 4.17 -8.20 16.09
N TYR A 114 3.59 -9.02 15.21
CA TYR A 114 2.51 -9.94 15.56
C TYR A 114 3.06 -11.34 15.76
N ASP A 115 2.48 -12.05 16.72
CA ASP A 115 2.83 -13.43 17.00
C ASP A 115 2.28 -14.34 15.90
N ILE A 116 3.09 -15.33 15.53
CA ILE A 116 2.71 -16.34 14.55
C ILE A 116 2.23 -17.56 15.33
N ALA A 117 0.97 -17.95 15.14
CA ALA A 117 0.39 -19.10 15.84
C ALA A 117 0.69 -20.43 15.11
N GLY A 118 0.96 -20.36 13.81
CA GLY A 118 1.27 -21.50 12.96
C GLY A 118 2.69 -22.04 13.14
N ASP A 119 2.91 -23.29 12.71
CA ASP A 119 4.26 -23.85 12.63
C ASP A 119 4.90 -23.48 11.27
N LEU A 120 6.08 -22.85 11.29
CA LEU A 120 6.83 -22.42 10.08
C LEU A 120 7.74 -23.51 9.53
N THR A 121 7.59 -24.75 9.99
CA THR A 121 8.37 -25.92 9.57
C THR A 121 8.14 -26.30 8.11
N ASP A 122 6.96 -26.01 7.56
CA ASP A 122 6.60 -26.31 6.17
C ASP A 122 6.87 -25.12 5.23
N SER A 123 8.11 -25.01 4.74
CA SER A 123 8.57 -24.11 3.66
C SER A 123 7.77 -22.80 3.54
N PRO A 124 7.92 -21.87 4.49
CA PRO A 124 7.04 -20.72 4.58
C PRO A 124 7.27 -19.76 3.41
N CYS A 125 6.17 -19.20 2.93
CA CYS A 125 6.19 -18.14 1.94
C CYS A 125 5.88 -16.81 2.60
N PHE A 126 6.71 -15.80 2.35
CA PHE A 126 6.48 -14.44 2.80
C PHE A 126 6.05 -13.55 1.63
N GLU A 127 4.94 -12.85 1.81
CA GLU A 127 4.38 -11.90 0.86
C GLU A 127 4.48 -10.49 1.43
N LEU A 128 5.12 -9.59 0.67
CA LEU A 128 5.02 -8.16 0.92
C LEU A 128 3.85 -7.63 0.11
N ARG A 129 2.84 -7.09 0.79
CA ARG A 129 1.61 -6.58 0.18
C ARG A 129 1.36 -5.14 0.59
N GLY A 130 0.57 -4.46 -0.22
CA GLY A 130 0.10 -3.11 0.08
C GLY A 130 -1.37 -2.96 -0.28
N CYS A 131 -2.13 -2.51 0.71
CA CYS A 131 -3.53 -2.16 0.53
C CYS A 131 -3.64 -0.64 0.32
N TYR A 132 -4.12 -0.25 -0.85
CA TYR A 132 -4.21 1.13 -1.32
C TYR A 132 -5.54 1.73 -0.88
N PHE A 133 -5.48 2.80 -0.11
CA PHE A 133 -6.65 3.54 0.34
C PHE A 133 -6.74 4.87 -0.41
N PRO A 134 -7.54 4.94 -1.49
CA PRO A 134 -7.79 6.21 -2.16
C PRO A 134 -8.70 7.11 -1.32
N ARG A 135 -8.70 8.42 -1.62
CA ARG A 135 -9.66 9.38 -1.05
C ARG A 135 -11.06 9.14 -1.61
N VAL A 136 -11.14 8.84 -2.91
CA VAL A 136 -12.38 8.48 -3.61
C VAL A 136 -12.12 7.24 -4.46
N GLY A 137 -12.95 6.21 -4.30
CA GLY A 137 -12.87 4.97 -5.05
C GLY A 137 -12.72 3.74 -4.16
N TRP A 138 -12.22 2.65 -4.77
CA TRP A 138 -12.21 1.32 -4.16
C TRP A 138 -10.84 1.01 -3.58
N ILE A 139 -10.84 0.36 -2.42
CA ILE A 139 -9.62 -0.15 -1.79
C ILE A 139 -9.10 -1.32 -2.64
N ARG A 140 -7.81 -1.34 -2.91
CA ARG A 140 -7.16 -2.39 -3.71
C ARG A 140 -5.99 -2.99 -2.94
N ASP A 141 -5.98 -4.31 -2.82
CA ASP A 141 -4.85 -5.04 -2.26
C ASP A 141 -3.94 -5.54 -3.38
N ILE A 142 -2.65 -5.20 -3.29
CA ILE A 142 -1.65 -5.48 -4.33
C ILE A 142 -0.50 -6.24 -3.69
N LEU A 143 -0.15 -7.40 -4.28
CA LEU A 143 1.07 -8.12 -3.97
C LEU A 143 2.26 -7.40 -4.62
N PHE A 144 3.24 -7.01 -3.82
CA PHE A 144 4.45 -6.36 -4.32
C PHE A 144 5.53 -7.37 -4.67
N CYS A 145 5.83 -8.26 -3.74
CA CYS A 145 6.76 -9.36 -3.96
C CYS A 145 6.43 -10.56 -3.07
N LYS A 146 6.90 -11.72 -3.52
CA LYS A 146 6.79 -12.99 -2.82
C LYS A 146 8.19 -13.55 -2.63
N THR A 147 8.45 -14.17 -1.49
CA THR A 147 9.74 -14.80 -1.19
C THR A 147 9.48 -16.13 -0.51
N ASP A 148 9.81 -17.19 -1.24
CA ASP A 148 9.74 -18.56 -0.71
C ASP A 148 11.05 -18.85 0.02
N VAL A 149 10.97 -19.27 1.28
CA VAL A 149 12.15 -19.70 2.04
C VAL A 149 12.21 -21.22 1.99
N ARG A 150 13.27 -21.75 1.36
CA ARG A 150 13.61 -23.17 1.46
C ARG A 150 14.51 -23.31 2.69
N VAL A 151 14.05 -24.14 3.64
CA VAL A 151 14.84 -24.60 4.78
C VAL A 151 15.93 -25.53 4.29
#